data_AF-A0AAU9Y2M0-F1
#
_entry.id   AF-A0AAU9Y2M0-F1
#
_cell.length_a   1.000
_cell.length_b   1.000
_cell.length_c   1.000
_cell.angle_alpha   90.00
_cell.angle_beta   90.00
_cell.angle_gamma   90.00
#
_symmetry.space_group_name_H-M   'P 1'
#
loop_
_entity.id
_entity.type
_entity.pdbx_description
1 polymer ?
#
loop_
_entity_poly.entity_id
_entity_poly.type
_entity_poly.pdbx_seq_one_letter_code
_entity_poly.pdbx_strand_id
1 'polypeptide(L)'
;MAAYFFALEEIVILKATVRSIESSLESVTRVNNDLEQYTRKECVEIQAIPVAATSLEEQTKNIVTNVGKLLGMDITQNDISVSHRMPQSQKHKGKPGPPAIIVKFTRCDVKDNFYHARKQLKDLTMRDLGYSEKNKIYLAESLTERN
;
A
#
# COMPACT_ATOMS: atom_id res chain seq x y z
N MET A 1 -41.99 -28.50 29.26
CA MET A 1 -42.38 -28.57 27.82
C MET A 1 -42.41 -27.19 27.18
N ALA A 2 -43.19 -26.23 27.66
CA ALA A 2 -43.26 -24.86 27.07
C ALA A 2 -41.91 -24.12 27.01
N ALA A 3 -41.15 -24.06 28.10
CA ALA A 3 -39.84 -23.38 28.14
C ALA A 3 -38.82 -23.96 27.14
N TYR A 4 -38.88 -25.28 26.89
CA TYR A 4 -38.02 -25.93 25.90
C TYR A 4 -38.40 -25.51 24.47
N PHE A 5 -39.69 -25.36 24.18
CA PHE A 5 -40.16 -24.89 22.87
C PHE A 5 -39.75 -23.43 22.61
N PHE A 6 -39.93 -22.54 23.61
CA PHE A 6 -39.45 -21.15 23.52
C PHE A 6 -37.93 -21.07 23.29
N ALA A 7 -37.14 -21.89 24.00
CA ALA A 7 -35.70 -21.93 23.81
C ALA A 7 -35.30 -22.43 22.41
N LEU A 8 -36.04 -23.38 21.82
CA LEU A 8 -35.81 -23.83 20.45
C LEU A 8 -36.14 -22.73 19.43
N GLU A 9 -37.25 -22.01 19.60
CA GLU A 9 -37.58 -20.87 18.75
C GLU A 9 -36.48 -19.79 18.82
N GLU A 10 -36.01 -19.47 20.02
CA GLU A 10 -34.93 -18.50 20.23
C GLU A 10 -33.63 -18.94 19.54
N ILE A 11 -33.25 -20.22 19.64
CA ILE A 11 -32.08 -20.77 18.93
C ILE A 11 -32.21 -20.64 17.41
N VAL A 12 -33.41 -20.86 16.87
CA VAL A 12 -33.65 -20.72 15.42
C VAL A 12 -33.51 -19.27 14.99
N ILE A 13 -34.09 -18.33 15.75
CA ILE A 13 -33.99 -16.89 15.49
C ILE A 13 -32.53 -16.43 15.59
N LEU A 14 -31.81 -16.81 16.65
CA LEU A 14 -30.40 -16.47 16.84
C LEU A 14 -29.55 -16.98 15.66
N LYS A 15 -29.75 -18.22 15.22
CA LYS A 15 -29.02 -18.77 14.05
C LYS A 15 -29.33 -18.00 12.76
N ALA A 16 -30.58 -17.59 12.55
CA ALA A 16 -30.95 -16.78 11.40
C ALA A 16 -30.26 -15.41 11.44
N THR A 17 -30.25 -14.77 12.61
CA THR A 17 -29.58 -13.48 12.84
C THR A 17 -28.07 -13.58 12.62
N VAL A 18 -27.41 -14.62 13.15
CA VAL A 18 -25.97 -14.86 12.96
C VAL A 18 -25.63 -14.96 11.47
N ARG A 19 -26.37 -15.76 10.69
CA ARG A 19 -26.17 -15.88 9.24
C ARG A 19 -26.33 -14.55 8.51
N SER A 20 -27.33 -13.75 8.92
CA SER A 20 -27.57 -12.42 8.35
C SER A 20 -26.41 -11.47 8.65
N ILE A 21 -25.85 -11.52 9.86
CA ILE A 21 -24.69 -10.71 10.27
C ILE A 21 -23.45 -11.14 9.51
N GLU A 22 -23.18 -12.45 9.39
CA GLU A 22 -22.04 -12.97 8.64
C GLU A 22 -22.07 -12.52 7.18
N SER A 23 -23.22 -12.61 6.52
CA SER A 23 -23.40 -12.13 5.14
C SER A 23 -23.18 -10.63 5.02
N SER A 24 -23.69 -9.85 5.98
CA SER A 24 -23.49 -8.39 6.01
C SER A 24 -22.02 -8.04 6.22
N LEU A 25 -21.32 -8.75 7.12
CA LEU A 25 -19.90 -8.56 7.38
C LEU A 25 -19.06 -8.88 6.15
N GLU A 26 -19.35 -9.98 5.46
CA GLU A 26 -18.67 -10.35 4.21
C GLU A 26 -18.84 -9.25 3.15
N SER A 27 -20.07 -8.77 2.97
CA SER A 27 -20.38 -7.68 2.04
C SER A 27 -19.63 -6.39 2.38
N VAL A 28 -19.66 -5.96 3.64
CA VAL A 28 -18.94 -4.77 4.11
C VAL A 28 -17.44 -4.94 3.92
N THR A 29 -16.89 -6.11 4.22
CA THR A 29 -15.45 -6.34 4.08
C THR A 29 -15.01 -6.34 2.62
N ARG A 30 -15.85 -6.86 1.70
CA ARG A 30 -15.62 -6.76 0.26
C ARG A 30 -15.61 -5.31 -0.21
N VAL A 31 -16.66 -4.56 0.10
CA VAL A 31 -16.77 -3.14 -0.30
C VAL A 31 -15.63 -2.31 0.28
N ASN A 32 -15.23 -2.56 1.53
CA ASN A 32 -14.11 -1.86 2.16
C ASN A 32 -12.78 -2.15 1.44
N ASN A 33 -12.53 -3.41 1.06
CA ASN A 33 -11.37 -3.76 0.26
C ASN A 33 -11.38 -3.09 -1.12
N ASP A 34 -12.52 -3.06 -1.79
CA ASP A 34 -12.66 -2.42 -3.11
C ASP A 34 -12.43 -0.91 -3.02
N LEU A 35 -12.96 -0.26 -1.97
CA LEU A 35 -12.72 1.15 -1.71
C LEU A 35 -11.25 1.43 -1.40
N GLU A 36 -10.64 0.63 -0.53
CA GLU A 36 -9.21 0.77 -0.23
C GLU A 36 -8.38 0.59 -1.50
N GLN A 37 -8.67 -0.43 -2.31
CA GLN A 37 -7.97 -0.67 -3.58
C GLN A 37 -8.17 0.48 -4.57
N TYR A 38 -9.38 1.06 -4.64
CA TYR A 38 -9.66 2.23 -5.45
C TYR A 38 -8.80 3.43 -5.01
N THR A 39 -8.64 3.66 -3.70
CA THR A 39 -7.79 4.75 -3.20
C THR A 39 -6.29 4.53 -3.39
N ARG A 40 -5.87 3.26 -3.53
CA ARG A 40 -4.47 2.88 -3.83
C ARG A 40 -4.14 2.92 -5.32
N LYS A 41 -5.13 3.13 -6.20
CA LYS A 41 -4.93 3.24 -7.64
C LYS A 41 -3.94 4.35 -8.02
N GLU A 42 -3.94 5.46 -7.27
CA GLU A 42 -2.97 6.55 -7.44
C GLU A 42 -1.65 6.34 -6.67
N CYS A 43 -1.43 5.16 -6.09
CA CYS A 43 -0.29 4.86 -5.23
C CYS A 43 0.75 3.94 -5.90
N VAL A 44 2.02 4.23 -5.64
CA VAL A 44 3.17 3.37 -6.00
C VAL A 44 4.01 3.15 -4.75
N GLU A 45 4.59 1.96 -4.64
CA GLU A 45 5.51 1.60 -3.57
C GLU A 45 6.95 1.61 -4.11
N ILE A 46 7.82 2.35 -3.42
CA ILE A 46 9.27 2.38 -3.66
C ILE A 46 9.93 1.51 -2.60
N GLN A 47 10.51 0.40 -3.05
CA GLN A 47 11.08 -0.61 -2.16
C GLN A 47 12.61 -0.50 -2.06
N ALA A 48 13.16 -1.14 -1.03
CA ALA A 48 14.59 -1.26 -0.76
C ALA A 48 15.33 0.06 -0.44
N ILE A 49 14.63 1.19 -0.31
CA ILE A 49 15.24 2.45 0.12
C ILE A 49 15.70 2.31 1.57
N PRO A 50 17.00 2.52 1.90
CA PRO A 50 17.49 2.47 3.27
C PRO A 50 16.73 3.43 4.18
N VAL A 51 16.52 3.05 5.45
CA VAL A 51 15.91 3.96 6.45
C VAL A 51 16.97 4.94 6.91
N ALA A 52 16.63 6.23 6.97
CA ALA A 52 17.54 7.25 7.48
C ALA A 52 17.90 6.97 8.95
N ALA A 53 19.08 7.43 9.39
CA ALA A 53 19.53 7.22 10.76
C ALA A 53 18.59 7.87 11.80
N THR A 54 17.91 8.96 11.43
CA THR A 54 16.85 9.58 12.22
C THR A 54 15.62 9.91 11.37
N SER A 55 14.44 9.85 11.97
CA SER A 55 13.16 10.12 11.31
C SER A 55 12.98 11.57 10.86
N LEU A 56 13.73 12.51 11.45
CA LEU A 56 13.69 13.93 11.09
C LEU A 56 14.42 14.22 9.77
N GLU A 57 15.38 13.37 9.39
CA GLU A 57 16.15 13.52 8.15
C GLU A 57 15.41 12.95 6.94
N GLU A 58 14.45 12.04 7.15
CA GLU A 58 13.80 11.34 6.06
C GLU A 58 12.74 12.20 5.35
N GLN A 59 13.13 12.78 4.23
CA GLN A 59 12.22 13.52 3.36
C GLN A 59 11.73 12.63 2.22
N THR A 60 10.73 11.79 2.50
CA THR A 60 10.23 10.80 1.53
C THR A 60 9.80 11.40 0.19
N LYS A 61 9.21 12.61 0.20
CA LYS A 61 8.86 13.32 -1.05
C LYS A 61 10.11 13.62 -1.92
N ASN A 62 11.25 13.97 -1.33
CA ASN A 62 12.49 14.20 -2.09
C ASN A 62 13.04 12.89 -2.68
N ILE A 63 12.85 11.77 -1.99
CA ILE A 63 13.22 10.46 -2.51
C ILE A 63 12.38 10.16 -3.76
N VAL A 64 11.08 10.43 -3.73
CA VAL A 64 10.19 10.29 -4.90
C VAL A 64 10.66 11.19 -6.06
N THR A 65 10.98 12.46 -5.81
CA THR A 65 11.43 13.37 -6.88
C THR A 65 12.79 12.94 -7.46
N ASN A 66 13.71 12.46 -6.63
CA ASN A 66 15.00 11.91 -7.08
C ASN A 66 14.82 10.65 -7.92
N VAL A 67 13.92 9.74 -7.51
CA VAL A 67 13.55 8.58 -8.34
C VAL A 67 12.92 9.04 -9.65
N GLY A 68 12.06 10.06 -9.63
CA GLY A 68 11.50 10.68 -10.83
C GLY A 68 12.57 11.13 -11.83
N LYS A 69 13.63 11.78 -11.35
CA LYS A 69 14.78 12.18 -12.20
C LYS A 69 15.48 10.98 -12.83
N LEU A 70 15.68 9.89 -12.09
CA LEU A 70 16.25 8.65 -12.61
C LEU A 70 15.35 7.98 -13.68
N LEU A 71 14.05 8.25 -13.62
CA LEU A 71 13.06 7.83 -14.62
C LEU A 71 12.93 8.80 -15.80
N GLY A 72 13.75 9.85 -15.85
CA GLY A 72 13.66 10.90 -16.88
C GLY A 72 12.39 11.74 -16.80
N MET A 73 11.80 11.85 -15.60
CA MET A 73 10.55 12.60 -15.36
C MET A 73 10.80 13.77 -14.41
N ASP A 74 10.15 14.90 -14.69
CA ASP A 74 10.13 16.04 -13.79
C ASP A 74 8.95 15.92 -12.81
N ILE A 75 9.19 15.21 -11.70
CA ILE A 75 8.21 15.07 -10.61
C ILE A 75 8.45 16.18 -9.59
N THR A 76 7.43 17.00 -9.37
CA THR A 76 7.46 18.08 -8.39
C THR A 76 6.72 17.70 -7.11
N GLN A 77 6.87 18.53 -6.07
CA GLN A 77 6.14 18.34 -4.81
C GLN A 77 4.61 18.43 -4.99
N ASN A 78 4.14 19.17 -6.00
CA ASN A 78 2.70 19.34 -6.29
C ASN A 78 2.08 18.08 -6.92
N ASP A 79 2.91 17.25 -7.55
CA ASP A 79 2.49 15.96 -8.09
C ASP A 79 2.31 14.91 -6.99
N ILE A 80 2.82 15.17 -5.79
CA ILE A 80 2.79 14.27 -4.64
C ILE A 80 1.79 14.76 -3.59
N SER A 81 0.64 14.08 -3.53
CA SER A 81 -0.35 14.31 -2.49
C SER A 81 0.20 13.93 -1.12
N VAL A 82 0.63 12.67 -0.97
CA VAL A 82 1.14 12.13 0.30
C VAL A 82 2.28 11.16 0.02
N SER A 83 3.29 11.13 0.89
CA SER A 83 4.38 10.16 0.85
C SER A 83 4.84 9.82 2.26
N HIS A 84 4.96 8.54 2.58
CA HIS A 84 5.40 8.07 3.89
C HIS A 84 5.91 6.63 3.83
N ARG A 85 6.63 6.20 4.86
CA ARG A 85 6.98 4.79 5.03
C ARG A 85 5.75 3.98 5.40
N MET A 86 5.53 2.89 4.69
CA MET A 86 4.52 1.92 5.08
C MET A 86 4.94 1.25 6.39
N PRO A 87 4.00 0.95 7.30
CA PRO A 87 4.28 0.01 8.37
C PRO A 87 4.73 -1.31 7.75
N GLN A 88 5.58 -2.07 8.46
CA GLN A 88 5.88 -3.44 8.04
C GLN A 88 4.57 -4.25 8.02
N SER A 89 3.98 -4.41 6.83
CA SER A 89 2.79 -5.23 6.59
C SER A 89 3.08 -6.68 7.01
N GLN A 90 2.04 -7.44 7.35
CA GLN A 90 2.13 -8.89 7.52
C GLN A 90 2.69 -9.57 6.25
N LYS A 91 2.41 -9.03 5.04
CA LYS A 91 3.02 -9.48 3.75
C LYS A 91 4.55 -9.31 3.70
N HIS A 92 5.10 -8.39 4.51
CA HIS A 92 6.54 -8.12 4.64
C HIS A 92 7.13 -8.62 5.97
N LYS A 93 6.29 -9.19 6.85
CA LYS A 93 6.73 -9.70 8.15
C LYS A 93 7.61 -10.93 7.92
N GLY A 94 8.87 -10.81 8.31
CA GLY A 94 9.90 -11.84 8.07
C GLY A 94 10.63 -11.72 6.72
N LYS A 95 10.25 -10.80 5.82
CA LYS A 95 11.09 -10.45 4.67
C LYS A 95 12.17 -9.46 5.14
N PRO A 96 13.46 -9.81 5.03
CA PRO A 96 14.53 -8.89 5.41
C PRO A 96 14.51 -7.68 4.47
N GLY A 97 14.45 -6.48 5.04
CA GLY A 97 14.53 -5.24 4.27
C GLY A 97 13.84 -4.05 4.95
N PRO A 98 14.18 -2.82 4.54
CA PRO A 98 13.54 -1.61 5.05
C PRO A 98 12.06 -1.55 4.60
N PRO A 99 11.16 -0.94 5.40
CA PRO A 99 9.77 -0.75 5.00
C PRO A 99 9.69 0.09 3.71
N ALA A 100 8.78 -0.26 2.79
CA ALA A 100 8.63 0.50 1.54
C ALA A 100 8.15 1.94 1.79
N ILE A 101 8.47 2.86 0.89
CA ILE A 101 7.85 4.18 0.84
C ILE A 101 6.62 4.07 -0.06
N ILE A 102 5.44 4.36 0.45
CA ILE A 102 4.24 4.55 -0.37
C ILE A 102 4.12 6.02 -0.76
N VAL A 103 3.92 6.27 -2.04
CA VAL A 103 3.62 7.59 -2.56
C VAL A 103 2.26 7.58 -3.24
N LYS A 104 1.40 8.53 -2.86
CA LYS A 104 0.16 8.86 -3.55
C LYS A 104 0.36 10.09 -4.41
N PHE A 105 0.15 9.94 -5.71
CA PHE A 105 0.19 11.05 -6.65
C PHE A 105 -1.13 11.81 -6.68
N THR A 106 -1.06 13.10 -7.01
CA THR A 106 -2.24 13.96 -7.16
C THR A 106 -3.06 13.59 -8.40
N ARG A 107 -2.40 13.07 -9.44
CA ARG A 107 -3.03 12.68 -10.71
C ARG A 107 -2.68 11.25 -11.11
N CYS A 108 -3.67 10.51 -11.61
CA CYS A 108 -3.51 9.12 -12.04
C CYS A 108 -2.52 8.97 -13.21
N ASP A 109 -2.54 9.90 -14.17
CA ASP A 109 -1.67 9.86 -15.35
C ASP A 109 -0.19 10.06 -14.99
N VAL A 110 0.11 10.95 -14.03
CA VAL A 110 1.47 11.12 -13.50
C VAL A 110 1.96 9.83 -12.85
N LYS A 111 1.14 9.20 -12.00
CA LYS A 111 1.45 7.90 -11.41
C LYS A 111 1.67 6.82 -12.47
N ASP A 112 0.79 6.74 -13.47
CA ASP A 112 0.88 5.72 -14.52
C ASP A 112 2.20 5.85 -15.30
N ASN A 113 2.53 7.07 -15.73
CA ASN A 113 3.79 7.37 -16.40
C ASN A 113 4.99 7.00 -15.52
N PHE A 114 4.96 7.36 -14.23
CA PHE A 114 6.00 7.02 -13.26
C PHE A 114 6.20 5.51 -13.13
N TYR A 115 5.11 4.76 -12.98
CA TYR A 115 5.18 3.30 -12.86
C TYR A 115 5.61 2.61 -14.16
N HIS A 116 5.21 3.12 -15.33
CA HIS A 116 5.57 2.56 -16.63
C HIS A 116 7.05 2.84 -16.98
N ALA A 117 7.59 3.95 -16.49
CA ALA A 117 8.99 4.29 -16.62
C ALA A 117 9.92 3.38 -15.80
N ARG A 118 9.42 2.56 -14.85
CA ARG A 118 10.24 1.71 -13.95
C ARG A 118 11.31 0.87 -14.64
N LYS A 119 11.10 0.50 -15.91
CA LYS A 119 12.10 -0.20 -16.74
C LYS A 119 13.44 0.55 -16.84
N GLN A 120 13.44 1.87 -16.69
CA GLN A 120 14.64 2.71 -16.66
C GLN A 120 15.50 2.47 -15.41
N LEU A 121 14.92 1.91 -14.33
CA LEU A 121 15.66 1.58 -13.10
C LEU A 121 16.41 0.25 -13.19
N LYS A 122 16.29 -0.51 -14.29
CA LYS A 122 16.81 -1.89 -14.40
C LYS A 122 18.30 -2.01 -14.07
N ASP A 123 19.08 -1.03 -14.52
CA ASP A 123 20.53 -0.96 -14.39
C ASP A 123 20.98 0.06 -13.33
N LEU A 124 20.03 0.67 -12.61
CA LEU A 124 20.28 1.63 -11.55
C LEU A 124 20.20 0.98 -10.16
N THR A 125 20.92 1.59 -9.23
CA THR A 125 21.05 1.13 -7.85
C THR A 125 20.83 2.28 -6.87
N MET A 126 20.79 1.97 -5.58
CA MET A 126 20.70 2.99 -4.53
C MET A 126 21.86 4.00 -4.57
N ARG A 127 23.00 3.67 -5.20
CA ARG A 127 24.10 4.62 -5.41
C ARG A 127 23.73 5.78 -6.30
N ASP A 128 22.88 5.55 -7.30
CA ASP A 128 22.40 6.58 -8.21
C ASP A 128 21.44 7.56 -7.50
N LEU A 129 20.93 7.17 -6.32
CA LEU A 129 20.19 8.03 -5.39
C LEU A 129 21.08 8.65 -4.29
N GLY A 130 22.39 8.37 -4.28
CA GLY A 130 23.34 8.88 -3.30
C GLY A 130 23.54 8.02 -2.04
N TYR A 131 23.00 6.81 -2.00
CA TYR A 131 23.25 5.88 -0.88
C TYR A 131 24.50 5.02 -1.10
N SER A 132 25.10 4.52 -0.02
CA SER A 132 26.28 3.64 -0.11
C SER A 132 25.97 2.23 -0.64
N GLU A 133 24.74 1.75 -0.41
CA GLU A 133 24.26 0.41 -0.76
C GLU A 133 24.16 0.21 -2.28
N LYS A 134 24.42 -1.02 -2.75
CA LYS A 134 24.30 -1.39 -4.19
C LYS A 134 22.96 -2.05 -4.53
N ASN A 135 21.98 -1.97 -3.63
CA ASN A 135 20.69 -2.61 -3.82
C ASN A 135 19.97 -2.00 -5.04
N LYS A 136 19.19 -2.81 -5.76
CA LYS A 136 18.37 -2.32 -6.87
C LYS A 136 17.15 -1.56 -6.33
N ILE A 137 16.72 -0.56 -7.08
CA ILE A 137 15.48 0.18 -6.80
C ILE A 137 14.32 -0.56 -7.45
N TYR A 138 13.28 -0.84 -6.68
CA TYR A 138 12.07 -1.50 -7.18
C TYR A 138 10.84 -0.63 -6.98
N LEU A 139 10.02 -0.57 -8.03
CA LEU A 139 8.70 0.06 -8.00
C LEU A 139 7.63 -1.03 -8.12
N ALA A 140 6.69 -1.04 -7.18
CA ALA A 140 5.54 -1.93 -7.17
C ALA A 140 4.23 -1.13 -7.19
N GLU A 141 3.17 -1.72 -7.75
CA GLU A 141 1.83 -1.17 -7.56
C GLU A 141 1.41 -1.39 -6.11
N SER A 142 0.67 -0.44 -5.54
CA SER A 142 0.12 -0.63 -4.19
C SER A 142 -1.21 -1.38 -4.26
N LEU A 143 -1.21 -2.62 -3.79
CA LEU A 143 -2.38 -3.48 -3.74
C LEU A 143 -2.77 -3.76 -2.29
N THR A 144 -4.07 -3.94 -2.04
CA THR A 144 -4.57 -4.37 -0.75
C THR A 144 -4.17 -5.83 -0.46
N GLU A 145 -4.45 -6.33 0.73
CA GLU A 145 -4.04 -7.69 1.07
C GLU A 145 -4.76 -8.79 0.28
N ARG A 146 -6.01 -8.53 -0.11
CA ARG A 146 -6.85 -9.48 -0.86
C ARG A 146 -6.61 -9.49 -2.37
N ASN A 147 -5.85 -8.53 -2.89
CA ASN A 147 -5.41 -8.45 -4.28
C ASN A 147 -3.93 -8.86 -4.39
#